data_AF-A0A2D5V2Y2-F1
#
_entry.id   AF-A0A2D5V2Y2-F1
#
_cell.length_a   1.000
_cell.length_b   1.000
_cell.length_c   1.000
_cell.angle_alpha   90.00
_cell.angle_beta   90.00
_cell.angle_gamma   90.00
#
_symmetry.space_group_name_H-M   'P 1'
#
loop_
_entity.id
_entity.type
_entity.pdbx_description
1 polymer ?
#
loop_
_entity_poly.entity_id
_entity_poly.type
_entity_poly.pdbx_seq_one_letter_code
_entity_poly.pdbx_strand_id
1 'polypeptide(L)'
;MIQKYKSKNYLNASQYIDTVLIQCPDKSSDAYFLHLCGFINFNIYREIDGKSSSSSARPAACDYFIKSVNYDNKNQFTEKNLQALNSFSISYINDALMIMQKMEFKKQSKALDYYNTFKKLKSIAEPNYDFSNISIDFFNGMGRMYKMRYENDKINSKNLLDSSINYFNKSLALNPNQYTPNYDLGILYHNLGVDIILEELDIDADLEMVILMQEQAVDYFSKSLPYLEKVYQMKPEETSIVQGIAAVYYSLNDMEKHVEYMNILKGLESKNSGDN
;
A
#
# COMPACT_ATOMS: atom_id res chain seq x y z
N MET A 1 32.32 -17.66 20.59
CA MET A 1 31.21 -16.73 20.25
C MET A 1 31.15 -15.48 21.14
N ILE A 2 30.78 -15.56 22.43
CA ILE A 2 30.50 -14.38 23.29
C ILE A 2 31.64 -13.36 23.34
N GLN A 3 32.90 -13.81 23.49
CA GLN A 3 34.05 -12.90 23.52
C GLN A 3 34.21 -12.12 22.20
N LYS A 4 33.97 -12.75 21.05
CA LYS A 4 34.02 -12.11 19.73
C LYS A 4 32.90 -11.07 19.58
N TYR A 5 31.71 -11.38 20.08
CA TYR A 5 30.60 -10.43 20.14
C TYR A 5 30.96 -9.20 21.02
N LYS A 6 31.50 -9.43 22.22
CA LYS A 6 31.93 -8.35 23.13
C LYS A 6 33.03 -7.47 22.53
N SER A 7 33.90 -8.03 21.69
CA SER A 7 34.92 -7.27 20.95
C SER A 7 34.41 -6.63 19.65
N LYS A 8 33.08 -6.54 19.45
CA LYS A 8 32.40 -6.04 18.23
C LYS A 8 32.79 -6.76 16.93
N ASN A 9 33.35 -7.97 17.02
CA ASN A 9 33.71 -8.76 15.86
C ASN A 9 32.52 -9.64 15.45
N TYR A 10 31.48 -8.98 14.93
CA TYR A 10 30.17 -9.61 14.72
C TYR A 10 30.18 -10.67 13.62
N LEU A 11 30.90 -10.45 12.52
CA LEU A 11 31.05 -11.44 11.43
C LEU A 11 31.73 -12.71 11.93
N ASN A 12 32.80 -12.59 12.72
CA ASN A 12 33.38 -13.78 13.33
C ASN A 12 32.45 -14.38 14.36
N ALA A 13 31.70 -13.59 15.15
CA ALA A 13 30.75 -14.13 16.10
C ALA A 13 29.63 -14.94 15.42
N SER A 14 29.11 -14.49 14.27
CA SER A 14 28.06 -15.18 13.53
C SER A 14 28.50 -16.52 12.95
N GLN A 15 29.76 -16.64 12.51
CA GLN A 15 30.33 -17.91 12.02
C GLN A 15 30.29 -19.05 13.06
N TYR A 16 30.28 -18.73 14.36
CA TYR A 16 30.18 -19.76 15.41
C TYR A 16 28.74 -20.21 15.67
N ILE A 17 27.72 -19.53 15.15
CA ILE A 17 26.31 -19.87 15.43
C ILE A 17 26.01 -21.29 14.95
N ASP A 18 26.33 -21.59 13.69
CA ASP A 18 26.10 -22.91 13.11
C ASP A 18 26.94 -23.99 13.80
N THR A 19 28.20 -23.67 14.15
CA THR A 19 29.05 -24.60 14.92
C THR A 19 28.42 -24.95 16.27
N VAL A 20 27.89 -23.95 17.01
CA VAL A 20 27.22 -24.20 18.29
C VAL A 20 25.95 -25.01 18.11
N LEU A 21 25.15 -24.73 17.08
CA LEU A 21 23.93 -25.49 16.80
C LEU A 21 24.21 -26.95 16.40
N ILE A 22 25.30 -27.21 15.67
CA ILE A 22 25.73 -28.56 15.30
C ILE A 22 26.26 -29.33 16.52
N GLN A 23 27.11 -28.70 17.33
CA GLN A 23 27.78 -29.36 18.46
C GLN A 23 26.88 -29.46 19.70
N CYS A 24 25.92 -28.54 19.86
CA CYS A 24 24.99 -28.47 20.98
C CYS A 24 23.57 -28.21 20.45
N PRO A 25 22.89 -29.24 19.89
CA PRO A 25 21.58 -29.08 19.27
C PRO A 25 20.49 -28.56 20.24
N ASP A 26 20.65 -28.78 21.54
CA ASP A 26 19.80 -28.24 22.61
C ASP A 26 19.74 -26.70 22.57
N LYS A 27 20.81 -26.04 22.12
CA LYS A 27 20.87 -24.58 21.97
C LYS A 27 19.91 -24.01 20.95
N SER A 28 19.36 -24.83 20.05
CA SER A 28 18.27 -24.41 19.16
C SER A 28 16.98 -24.01 19.91
N SER A 29 16.85 -24.40 21.18
CA SER A 29 15.74 -24.07 22.08
C SER A 29 16.15 -23.28 23.32
N ASP A 30 17.40 -22.80 23.38
CA ASP A 30 17.92 -22.02 24.50
C ASP A 30 17.63 -20.52 24.26
N ALA A 31 16.72 -19.95 25.06
CA ALA A 31 16.26 -18.57 24.88
C ALA A 31 17.40 -17.54 24.94
N TYR A 32 18.40 -17.74 25.80
CA TYR A 32 19.55 -16.84 25.93
C TYR A 32 20.47 -16.90 24.70
N PHE A 33 20.77 -18.10 24.22
CA PHE A 33 21.56 -18.30 23.02
C PHE A 33 20.88 -17.66 21.81
N LEU A 34 19.58 -17.92 21.62
CA LEU A 34 18.79 -17.34 20.53
C LEU A 34 18.73 -15.81 20.63
N HIS A 35 18.56 -15.25 21.83
CA HIS A 35 18.64 -13.80 22.07
C HIS A 35 19.98 -13.23 21.59
N LEU A 36 21.09 -13.87 21.96
CA LEU A 36 22.43 -13.46 21.56
C LEU A 36 22.63 -13.56 20.04
N CYS A 37 22.16 -14.63 19.39
CA CYS A 37 22.18 -14.77 17.94
C CYS A 37 21.40 -13.64 17.24
N GLY A 38 20.24 -13.27 17.79
CA GLY A 38 19.45 -12.13 17.31
C GLY A 38 20.23 -10.83 17.37
N PHE A 39 20.89 -10.53 18.50
CA PHE A 39 21.70 -9.32 18.64
C PHE A 39 23.00 -9.33 17.82
N ILE A 40 23.63 -10.48 17.59
CA ILE A 40 24.77 -10.59 16.66
C ILE A 40 24.32 -10.15 15.26
N ASN A 41 23.22 -10.73 14.75
CA ASN A 41 22.70 -10.39 13.42
C ASN A 41 22.17 -8.95 13.36
N PHE A 42 21.53 -8.46 14.42
CA PHE A 42 21.10 -7.06 14.53
C PHE A 42 22.27 -6.09 14.36
N ASN A 43 23.41 -6.37 14.98
CA ASN A 43 24.60 -5.52 14.87
C ASN A 43 25.30 -5.67 13.51
N ILE A 44 25.27 -6.84 12.87
CA ILE A 44 25.71 -6.98 11.47
C ILE A 44 24.86 -6.08 10.57
N TYR A 45 23.53 -6.21 10.64
CA TYR A 45 22.60 -5.38 9.89
C TYR A 45 22.86 -3.88 10.10
N ARG A 46 23.02 -3.46 11.36
CA ARG A 46 23.12 -2.05 11.72
C ARG A 46 24.49 -1.43 11.45
N GLU A 47 25.56 -2.13 11.82
CA GLU A 47 26.93 -1.56 11.87
C GLU A 47 27.80 -2.00 10.70
N ILE A 48 27.52 -3.15 10.07
CA ILE A 48 28.31 -3.68 8.96
C ILE A 48 27.59 -3.43 7.63
N ASP A 49 26.30 -3.80 7.55
CA ASP A 49 25.52 -3.71 6.31
C ASP A 49 24.86 -2.33 6.10
N GLY A 50 25.11 -1.38 7.01
CA GLY A 50 24.61 0.00 6.90
C GLY A 50 23.08 0.10 6.86
N LYS A 51 22.37 -0.80 7.56
CA LYS A 51 20.91 -0.93 7.55
C LYS A 51 20.30 -1.24 6.18
N SER A 52 21.07 -1.80 5.25
CA SER A 52 20.60 -2.13 3.91
C SER A 52 19.37 -3.04 3.94
N SER A 53 18.37 -2.74 3.10
CA SER A 53 17.19 -3.59 2.90
C SER A 53 17.54 -4.96 2.30
N SER A 54 18.72 -5.10 1.67
CA SER A 54 19.22 -6.37 1.12
C SER A 54 20.06 -7.20 2.09
N SER A 55 20.26 -6.74 3.33
CA SER A 55 21.01 -7.46 4.35
C SER A 55 20.32 -8.79 4.69
N SER A 56 21.06 -9.90 4.60
CA SER A 56 20.58 -11.22 5.06
C SER A 56 20.54 -11.31 6.58
N ALA A 57 21.31 -10.49 7.29
CA ALA A 57 21.32 -10.43 8.75
C ALA A 57 20.01 -9.87 9.32
N ARG A 58 19.29 -9.02 8.57
CA ARG A 58 18.01 -8.43 8.99
C ARG A 58 16.91 -9.48 9.26
N PRO A 59 16.51 -10.33 8.29
CA PRO A 59 15.52 -11.37 8.55
C PRO A 59 16.04 -12.40 9.56
N ALA A 60 17.33 -12.74 9.52
CA ALA A 60 17.94 -13.67 10.48
C ALA A 60 17.80 -13.17 11.93
N ALA A 61 18.06 -11.88 12.18
CA ALA A 61 17.88 -11.29 13.51
C ALA A 61 16.43 -11.41 13.99
N CYS A 62 15.46 -11.12 13.11
CA CYS A 62 14.04 -11.24 13.43
C CYS A 62 13.67 -12.68 13.82
N ASP A 63 14.11 -13.67 13.04
CA ASP A 63 13.81 -15.08 13.32
C ASP A 63 14.39 -15.54 14.67
N TYR A 64 15.61 -15.12 15.00
CA TYR A 64 16.21 -15.43 16.29
C TYR A 64 15.49 -14.76 17.47
N PHE A 65 15.07 -13.50 17.32
CA PHE A 65 14.29 -12.83 18.36
C PHE A 65 12.93 -13.49 18.59
N ILE A 66 12.23 -13.88 17.52
CA ILE A 66 10.95 -14.61 17.62
C ILE A 66 11.16 -15.94 18.34
N LYS A 67 12.16 -16.74 17.95
CA LYS A 67 12.47 -18.01 18.62
C LYS A 67 12.81 -17.79 20.08
N SER A 68 13.63 -16.79 20.40
CA SER A 68 14.02 -16.47 21.77
C SER A 68 12.81 -16.14 22.64
N VAL A 69 11.89 -15.29 22.15
CA VAL A 69 10.62 -14.99 22.85
C VAL A 69 9.82 -16.26 23.12
N ASN A 70 9.70 -17.15 22.13
CA ASN A 70 8.90 -18.37 22.25
C ASN A 70 9.46 -19.38 23.28
N TYR A 71 10.79 -19.40 23.49
CA TYR A 71 11.44 -20.29 24.46
C TYR A 71 11.70 -19.62 25.81
N ASP A 72 11.45 -18.31 25.95
CA ASP A 72 11.72 -17.53 27.16
C ASP A 72 10.58 -17.62 28.19
N ASN A 73 10.40 -18.80 28.78
CA ASN A 73 9.35 -19.06 29.79
C ASN A 73 9.42 -18.14 31.02
N LYS A 74 10.56 -17.47 31.26
CA LYS A 74 10.77 -16.58 32.41
C LYS A 74 10.73 -15.10 32.02
N ASN A 75 10.50 -14.79 30.74
CA ASN A 75 10.50 -13.43 30.20
C ASN A 75 11.76 -12.61 30.51
N GLN A 76 12.93 -13.24 30.63
CA GLN A 76 14.19 -12.56 30.94
C GLN A 76 14.75 -11.74 29.77
N PHE A 77 14.39 -12.12 28.55
CA PHE A 77 14.84 -11.57 27.28
C PHE A 77 13.69 -11.03 26.43
N THR A 78 12.44 -11.44 26.71
CA THR A 78 11.23 -11.07 25.98
C THR A 78 11.16 -9.57 25.71
N GLU A 79 11.24 -8.71 26.72
CA GLU A 79 11.08 -7.26 26.54
C GLU A 79 12.06 -6.68 25.50
N LYS A 80 13.36 -7.00 25.62
CA LYS A 80 14.39 -6.51 24.71
C LYS A 80 14.22 -7.06 23.28
N ASN A 81 13.80 -8.32 23.16
CA ASN A 81 13.54 -8.94 21.86
C ASN A 81 12.33 -8.29 21.18
N LEU A 82 11.25 -8.01 21.92
CA LEU A 82 10.07 -7.32 21.38
C LEU A 82 10.41 -5.88 20.95
N GLN A 83 11.23 -5.15 21.72
CA GLN A 83 11.72 -3.82 21.33
C GLN A 83 12.53 -3.86 20.02
N ALA A 84 13.39 -4.88 19.85
CA ALA A 84 14.15 -5.08 18.62
C ALA A 84 13.25 -5.45 17.43
N LEU A 85 12.26 -6.34 17.64
CA LEU A 85 11.27 -6.70 16.63
C LEU A 85 10.43 -5.49 16.19
N ASN A 86 10.02 -4.63 17.13
CA ASN A 86 9.31 -3.38 16.82
C ASN A 86 10.17 -2.47 15.93
N SER A 87 11.44 -2.30 16.27
CA SER A 87 12.39 -1.50 15.49
C SER A 87 12.54 -2.03 14.06
N PHE A 88 12.61 -3.35 13.89
CA PHE A 88 12.62 -3.97 12.57
C PHE A 88 11.30 -3.81 11.83
N SER A 89 10.15 -3.94 12.50
CA SER A 89 8.85 -3.72 11.86
C SER A 89 8.77 -2.32 11.26
N ILE A 90 9.23 -1.30 12.00
CA ILE A 90 9.26 0.10 11.53
C ILE A 90 10.19 0.23 10.32
N SER A 91 11.35 -0.43 10.35
CA SER A 91 12.24 -0.46 9.19
C SER A 91 11.57 -1.08 7.95
N TYR A 92 10.76 -2.14 8.11
CA TYR A 92 10.11 -2.81 6.98
C TYR A 92 9.02 -1.96 6.36
N ILE A 93 8.16 -1.33 7.18
CA ILE A 93 7.15 -0.43 6.62
C ILE A 93 7.79 0.78 5.92
N ASN A 94 8.86 1.35 6.48
CA ASN A 94 9.57 2.47 5.84
C ASN A 94 10.09 2.11 4.44
N ASP A 95 10.64 0.91 4.26
CA ASP A 95 11.09 0.46 2.94
C ASP A 95 9.93 0.25 1.96
N ALA A 96 8.79 -0.27 2.44
CA ALA A 96 7.59 -0.42 1.64
C ALA A 96 7.05 0.94 1.17
N LEU A 97 6.95 1.91 2.09
CA LEU A 97 6.52 3.28 1.79
C LEU A 97 7.50 4.00 0.85
N MET A 98 8.81 3.78 1.00
CA MET A 98 9.84 4.35 0.12
C MET A 98 9.70 3.87 -1.33
N ILE A 99 9.39 2.59 -1.56
CA ILE A 99 9.12 2.05 -2.90
C ILE A 99 7.96 2.79 -3.55
N MET A 100 6.87 3.00 -2.80
CA MET A 100 5.70 3.72 -3.28
C MET A 100 5.98 5.20 -3.52
N GLN A 101 6.68 5.88 -2.60
CA GLN A 101 7.04 7.29 -2.73
C GLN A 101 7.88 7.54 -4.00
N LYS A 102 8.79 6.61 -4.32
CA LYS A 102 9.63 6.68 -5.53
C LYS A 102 8.95 6.11 -6.78
N MET A 103 7.72 5.61 -6.67
CA MET A 103 6.97 4.94 -7.75
C MET A 103 7.79 3.82 -8.43
N GLU A 104 8.57 3.06 -7.65
CA GLU A 104 9.41 1.98 -8.16
C GLU A 104 8.56 0.73 -8.44
N PHE A 105 7.68 0.79 -9.43
CA PHE A 105 6.69 -0.26 -9.73
C PHE A 105 7.30 -1.66 -9.90
N LYS A 106 8.53 -1.76 -10.43
CA LYS A 106 9.28 -3.04 -10.54
C LYS A 106 9.49 -3.74 -9.19
N LYS A 107 9.38 -3.02 -8.06
CA LYS A 107 9.50 -3.53 -6.69
C LYS A 107 8.16 -3.65 -5.97
N GLN A 108 7.02 -3.60 -6.68
CA GLN A 108 5.69 -3.69 -6.06
C GLN A 108 5.52 -4.92 -5.15
N SER A 109 6.05 -6.08 -5.56
CA SER A 109 5.94 -7.31 -4.77
C SER A 109 6.73 -7.21 -3.47
N LYS A 110 7.93 -6.61 -3.54
CA LYS A 110 8.75 -6.33 -2.36
C LYS A 110 8.07 -5.37 -1.40
N ALA A 111 7.36 -4.35 -1.89
CA ALA A 111 6.60 -3.46 -1.02
C ALA A 111 5.53 -4.23 -0.24
N LEU A 112 4.81 -5.15 -0.90
CA LEU A 112 3.83 -6.02 -0.25
C LEU A 112 4.49 -6.98 0.75
N ASP A 113 5.62 -7.59 0.41
CA ASP A 113 6.36 -8.48 1.31
C ASP A 113 6.86 -7.75 2.56
N TYR A 114 7.38 -6.53 2.40
CA TYR A 114 7.80 -5.67 3.50
C TYR A 114 6.62 -5.25 4.37
N TYR A 115 5.48 -4.89 3.79
CA TYR A 115 4.27 -4.58 4.53
C TYR A 115 3.76 -5.78 5.35
N ASN A 116 3.73 -6.97 4.75
CA ASN A 116 3.34 -8.21 5.45
C ASN A 116 4.30 -8.55 6.59
N THR A 117 5.61 -8.36 6.35
CA THR A 117 6.64 -8.54 7.38
C THR A 117 6.49 -7.54 8.51
N PHE A 118 6.21 -6.26 8.19
CA PHE A 118 5.85 -5.25 9.19
C PHE A 118 4.69 -5.72 10.05
N LYS A 119 3.56 -6.12 9.46
CA LYS A 119 2.39 -6.59 10.21
C LYS A 119 2.73 -7.77 11.12
N LYS A 120 3.46 -8.77 10.61
CA LYS A 120 3.89 -9.94 11.39
C LYS A 120 4.72 -9.52 12.61
N LEU A 121 5.79 -8.76 12.40
CA LEU A 121 6.71 -8.37 13.46
C LEU A 121 6.03 -7.42 14.47
N LYS A 122 5.24 -6.47 13.98
CA LYS A 122 4.51 -5.51 14.81
C LYS A 122 3.46 -6.21 15.69
N SER A 123 2.75 -7.20 15.16
CA SER A 123 1.77 -7.99 15.95
C SER A 123 2.42 -8.79 17.08
N ILE A 124 3.67 -9.24 16.88
CA ILE A 124 4.43 -9.94 17.93
C ILE A 124 4.91 -8.92 18.98
N ALA A 125 5.46 -7.79 18.53
CA ALA A 125 6.01 -6.77 19.42
C ALA A 125 4.95 -5.99 20.21
N GLU A 126 3.80 -5.72 19.59
CA GLU A 126 2.69 -4.93 20.12
C GLU A 126 1.35 -5.57 19.70
N PRO A 127 0.85 -6.59 20.43
CA PRO A 127 -0.34 -7.36 20.05
C PRO A 127 -1.63 -6.54 19.88
N ASN A 128 -1.71 -5.38 20.51
CA ASN A 128 -2.87 -4.49 20.46
C ASN A 128 -2.69 -3.31 19.48
N TYR A 129 -1.67 -3.36 18.61
CA TYR A 129 -1.44 -2.29 17.64
C TYR A 129 -2.56 -2.21 16.61
N ASP A 130 -3.16 -1.03 16.46
CA ASP A 130 -4.14 -0.77 15.41
C ASP A 130 -3.44 -0.51 14.08
N PHE A 131 -3.67 -1.41 13.12
CA PHE A 131 -3.11 -1.31 11.79
C PHE A 131 -3.94 -0.43 10.84
N SER A 132 -5.10 0.08 11.24
CA SER A 132 -6.07 0.69 10.32
C SER A 132 -5.46 1.85 9.53
N ASN A 133 -4.88 2.84 10.20
CA ASN A 133 -4.32 4.03 9.56
C ASN A 133 -3.18 3.69 8.59
N ILE A 134 -2.21 2.87 9.01
CA ILE A 134 -1.08 2.51 8.15
C ILE A 134 -1.50 1.60 6.99
N SER A 135 -2.53 0.76 7.19
CA SER A 135 -3.10 -0.08 6.13
C SER A 135 -3.81 0.77 5.08
N ILE A 136 -4.58 1.76 5.52
CA ILE A 136 -5.23 2.76 4.67
C ILE A 136 -4.19 3.45 3.78
N ASP A 137 -3.13 4.02 4.39
CA ASP A 137 -2.09 4.73 3.65
C ASP A 137 -1.35 3.81 2.68
N PHE A 138 -1.02 2.59 3.11
CA PHE A 138 -0.34 1.62 2.27
C PHE A 138 -1.18 1.22 1.06
N PHE A 139 -2.45 0.88 1.25
CA PHE A 139 -3.33 0.49 0.16
C PHE A 139 -3.63 1.65 -0.79
N ASN A 140 -3.76 2.88 -0.28
CA ASN A 140 -3.85 4.09 -1.11
C ASN A 140 -2.62 4.27 -2.00
N GLY A 141 -1.43 4.16 -1.40
CA GLY A 141 -0.16 4.27 -2.12
C GLY A 141 -0.03 3.22 -3.23
N MET A 142 -0.40 1.96 -2.93
CA MET A 142 -0.40 0.88 -3.91
C MET A 142 -1.40 1.14 -5.04
N GLY A 143 -2.65 1.53 -4.71
CA GLY A 143 -3.66 1.89 -5.71
C GLY A 143 -3.15 2.95 -6.68
N ARG A 144 -2.59 4.04 -6.16
CA ARG A 144 -2.02 5.13 -6.98
C ARG A 144 -0.83 4.70 -7.83
N MET A 145 0.05 3.85 -7.30
CA MET A 145 1.21 3.34 -8.04
C MET A 145 0.78 2.47 -9.23
N TYR A 146 -0.24 1.62 -9.05
CA TYR A 146 -0.81 0.82 -10.14
C TYR A 146 -1.58 1.68 -11.13
N LYS A 147 -2.42 2.61 -10.66
CA LYS A 147 -3.14 3.58 -11.48
C LYS A 147 -2.19 4.35 -12.39
N MET A 148 -1.13 4.95 -11.84
CA MET A 148 -0.14 5.70 -12.63
C MET A 148 0.53 4.82 -13.68
N ARG A 149 0.86 3.56 -13.36
CA ARG A 149 1.47 2.65 -14.33
C ARG A 149 0.49 2.30 -15.46
N TYR A 150 -0.77 2.07 -15.13
CA TYR A 150 -1.84 1.86 -16.11
C TYR A 150 -2.04 3.09 -17.00
N GLU A 151 -2.21 4.27 -16.42
CA GLU A 151 -2.46 5.51 -17.17
C GLU A 151 -1.30 5.90 -18.11
N ASN A 152 -0.06 5.56 -17.74
CA ASN A 152 1.11 5.80 -18.59
C ASN A 152 1.19 4.87 -19.83
N ASP A 153 0.53 3.72 -19.81
CA ASP A 153 0.59 2.70 -20.87
C ASP A 153 -0.65 1.80 -20.82
N LYS A 154 -1.82 2.39 -21.14
CA LYS A 154 -3.13 1.72 -21.00
C LYS A 154 -3.21 0.39 -21.76
N ILE A 155 -2.57 0.34 -22.93
CA ILE A 155 -2.57 -0.83 -23.83
C ILE A 155 -1.80 -1.99 -23.18
N ASN A 156 -0.54 -1.78 -22.81
CA ASN A 156 0.29 -2.88 -22.30
C ASN A 156 0.09 -3.15 -20.80
N SER A 157 -0.62 -2.28 -20.09
CA SER A 157 -0.82 -2.37 -18.64
C SER A 157 -2.29 -2.58 -18.25
N LYS A 158 -3.17 -2.98 -19.16
CA LYS A 158 -4.61 -3.24 -18.88
C LYS A 158 -4.81 -4.21 -17.71
N ASN A 159 -3.92 -5.20 -17.56
CA ASN A 159 -3.91 -6.15 -16.45
C ASN A 159 -3.64 -5.53 -15.06
N LEU A 160 -3.18 -4.28 -14.99
CA LEU A 160 -2.91 -3.58 -13.74
C LEU A 160 -4.13 -2.86 -13.18
N LEU A 161 -5.15 -2.64 -14.01
CA LEU A 161 -6.35 -1.90 -13.66
C LEU A 161 -7.08 -2.53 -12.47
N ASP A 162 -7.34 -3.84 -12.53
CA ASP A 162 -7.99 -4.59 -11.45
C ASP A 162 -7.22 -4.50 -10.14
N SER A 163 -5.89 -4.49 -10.21
CA SER A 163 -5.04 -4.34 -9.03
C SER A 163 -5.16 -2.94 -8.42
N SER A 164 -5.16 -1.89 -9.25
CA SER A 164 -5.40 -0.51 -8.80
C SER A 164 -6.72 -0.40 -8.04
N ILE A 165 -7.82 -0.84 -8.67
CA ILE A 165 -9.17 -0.81 -8.11
C ILE A 165 -9.24 -1.61 -6.80
N ASN A 166 -8.69 -2.82 -6.77
CA ASN A 166 -8.66 -3.66 -5.59
C ASN A 166 -7.93 -3.00 -4.41
N TYR A 167 -6.79 -2.34 -4.66
CA TYR A 167 -6.07 -1.64 -3.60
C TYR A 167 -6.85 -0.44 -3.04
N PHE A 168 -7.46 0.38 -3.89
CA PHE A 168 -8.34 1.45 -3.41
C PHE A 168 -9.52 0.91 -2.61
N ASN A 169 -10.16 -0.17 -3.08
CA ASN A 169 -11.26 -0.81 -2.36
C ASN A 169 -10.83 -1.40 -1.01
N LYS A 170 -9.63 -1.98 -0.90
CA LYS A 170 -9.10 -2.41 0.40
C LYS A 170 -8.93 -1.26 1.38
N SER A 171 -8.54 -0.08 0.90
CA SER A 171 -8.47 1.12 1.73
C SER A 171 -9.85 1.62 2.15
N LEU A 172 -10.79 1.70 1.19
CA LEU A 172 -12.16 2.15 1.45
C LEU A 172 -12.94 1.20 2.36
N ALA A 173 -12.63 -0.09 2.35
CA ALA A 173 -13.18 -1.06 3.29
C ALA A 173 -12.77 -0.77 4.75
N LEU A 174 -11.61 -0.13 4.98
CA LEU A 174 -11.15 0.28 6.32
C LEU A 174 -11.70 1.66 6.70
N ASN A 175 -11.74 2.58 5.74
CA ASN A 175 -12.37 3.89 5.93
C ASN A 175 -13.00 4.34 4.61
N PRO A 176 -14.35 4.35 4.50
CA PRO A 176 -15.04 4.74 3.27
C PRO A 176 -15.05 6.27 3.02
N ASN A 177 -14.75 7.07 4.05
CA ASN A 177 -14.77 8.54 3.98
C ASN A 177 -13.38 9.11 3.67
N GLN A 178 -12.70 8.51 2.70
CA GLN A 178 -11.38 8.97 2.27
C GLN A 178 -11.45 9.74 0.97
N TYR A 179 -10.89 10.95 0.97
CA TYR A 179 -10.89 11.80 -0.21
C TYR A 179 -10.19 11.13 -1.41
N THR A 180 -8.92 10.75 -1.26
CA THR A 180 -8.07 10.32 -2.37
C THR A 180 -8.57 9.07 -3.10
N PRO A 181 -8.95 7.96 -2.45
CA PRO A 181 -9.42 6.77 -3.16
C PRO A 181 -10.77 6.98 -3.84
N ASN A 182 -11.70 7.71 -3.21
CA ASN A 182 -12.97 8.06 -3.85
C ASN A 182 -12.71 8.95 -5.08
N TYR A 183 -11.84 9.96 -4.96
CA TYR A 183 -11.44 10.80 -6.10
C TYR A 183 -10.84 9.96 -7.22
N ASP A 184 -9.81 9.17 -6.92
CA ASP A 184 -9.07 8.40 -7.93
C ASP A 184 -9.96 7.34 -8.59
N LEU A 185 -10.85 6.66 -7.85
CA LEU A 185 -11.81 5.71 -8.42
C LEU A 185 -12.89 6.39 -9.25
N GLY A 186 -13.44 7.52 -8.79
CA GLY A 186 -14.44 8.29 -9.52
C GLY A 186 -13.91 8.72 -10.88
N ILE A 187 -12.73 9.35 -10.91
CA ILE A 187 -12.08 9.78 -12.16
C ILE A 187 -11.67 8.57 -13.02
N LEU A 188 -11.12 7.51 -12.42
CA LEU A 188 -10.72 6.31 -13.16
C LEU A 188 -11.90 5.67 -13.88
N TYR A 189 -13.03 5.45 -13.19
CA TYR A 189 -14.22 4.87 -13.81
C TYR A 189 -14.83 5.79 -14.88
N HIS A 190 -14.85 7.10 -14.66
CA HIS A 190 -15.30 8.04 -15.71
C HIS A 190 -14.43 7.91 -16.97
N ASN A 191 -13.10 7.93 -16.81
CA ASN A 191 -12.17 7.81 -17.93
C ASN A 191 -12.32 6.47 -18.66
N LEU A 192 -12.56 5.36 -17.95
CA LEU A 192 -12.81 4.07 -18.58
C LEU A 192 -14.06 4.08 -19.47
N GLY A 193 -15.13 4.76 -19.05
CA GLY A 193 -16.31 4.94 -19.89
C GLY A 193 -16.03 5.79 -21.13
N VAL A 194 -15.24 6.85 -20.99
CA VAL A 194 -14.80 7.70 -22.11
C VAL A 194 -13.92 6.92 -23.10
N ASP A 195 -12.96 6.15 -22.61
CA ASP A 195 -12.04 5.35 -23.44
C ASP A 195 -12.81 4.34 -24.30
N ILE A 196 -13.85 3.71 -23.75
CA ILE A 196 -14.71 2.79 -24.53
C ILE A 196 -15.39 3.52 -25.70
N ILE A 197 -15.92 4.72 -25.48
CA ILE A 197 -16.62 5.47 -26.52
C ILE A 197 -15.66 6.05 -27.57
N LEU A 198 -14.51 6.56 -27.14
CA LEU A 198 -13.60 7.33 -28.01
C LEU A 198 -12.49 6.51 -28.66
N GLU A 199 -12.00 5.47 -27.98
CA GLU A 199 -10.79 4.74 -28.40
C GLU A 199 -11.09 3.30 -28.85
N GLU A 200 -12.07 2.63 -28.24
CA GLU A 200 -12.36 1.24 -28.55
C GLU A 200 -13.44 1.08 -29.65
N LEU A 201 -14.29 2.10 -29.92
CA LEU A 201 -15.36 2.03 -30.92
C LEU A 201 -14.83 2.40 -32.31
N ASP A 202 -14.84 1.43 -33.24
CA ASP A 202 -14.50 1.69 -34.65
C ASP A 202 -15.57 2.55 -35.33
N ILE A 203 -15.15 3.44 -36.23
CA ILE A 203 -16.06 4.30 -37.03
C ILE A 203 -16.98 3.43 -37.90
N ASP A 204 -16.50 2.26 -38.32
CA ASP A 204 -17.24 1.29 -39.13
C ASP A 204 -17.91 0.19 -38.28
N ALA A 205 -17.99 0.34 -36.95
CA ALA A 205 -18.64 -0.63 -36.07
C ALA A 205 -20.12 -0.79 -36.41
N ASP A 206 -20.61 -2.02 -36.39
CA ASP A 206 -22.04 -2.30 -36.56
C ASP A 206 -22.86 -1.85 -35.33
N LEU A 207 -24.18 -1.78 -35.51
CA LEU A 207 -25.09 -1.31 -34.47
C LEU A 207 -25.03 -2.18 -33.20
N GLU A 208 -24.78 -3.49 -33.33
CA GLU A 208 -24.71 -4.39 -32.17
C GLU A 208 -23.48 -4.09 -31.32
N MET A 209 -22.33 -3.90 -31.96
CA MET A 209 -21.10 -3.50 -31.27
C MET A 209 -21.25 -2.11 -30.64
N VAL A 210 -21.86 -1.15 -31.35
CA VAL A 210 -22.12 0.19 -30.80
C VAL A 210 -22.96 0.10 -29.52
N ILE A 211 -24.02 -0.70 -29.51
CA ILE A 211 -24.88 -0.89 -28.32
C ILE A 211 -24.08 -1.52 -27.19
N LEU A 212 -23.32 -2.59 -27.45
CA LEU A 212 -22.51 -3.28 -26.43
C LEU A 212 -21.52 -2.32 -25.76
N MET A 213 -20.84 -1.49 -26.55
CA MET A 213 -19.85 -0.55 -26.04
C MET A 213 -20.50 0.60 -25.26
N GLN A 214 -21.67 1.07 -25.71
CA GLN A 214 -22.45 2.05 -24.95
C GLN A 214 -22.87 1.49 -23.59
N GLU A 215 -23.35 0.24 -23.53
CA GLU A 215 -23.71 -0.42 -22.26
C GLU A 215 -22.51 -0.54 -21.32
N GLN A 216 -21.34 -0.90 -21.84
CA GLN A 216 -20.10 -0.98 -21.05
C GLN A 216 -19.67 0.40 -20.53
N ALA A 217 -19.76 1.44 -21.37
CA ALA A 217 -19.44 2.80 -20.95
C ALA A 217 -20.41 3.28 -19.85
N VAL A 218 -21.71 3.02 -20.00
CA VAL A 218 -22.75 3.32 -19.01
C VAL A 218 -22.49 2.62 -17.67
N ASP A 219 -22.05 1.36 -17.68
CA ASP A 219 -21.66 0.65 -16.45
C ASP A 219 -20.50 1.36 -15.73
N TYR A 220 -19.48 1.81 -16.47
CA TYR A 220 -18.38 2.57 -15.89
C TYR A 220 -18.79 3.95 -15.37
N PHE A 221 -19.60 4.70 -16.12
CA PHE A 221 -20.15 5.97 -15.65
C PHE A 221 -21.00 5.79 -14.38
N SER A 222 -21.82 4.75 -14.33
CA SER A 222 -22.61 4.41 -13.15
C SER A 222 -21.73 4.07 -11.94
N LYS A 223 -20.61 3.37 -12.14
CA LYS A 223 -19.62 3.08 -11.09
C LYS A 223 -18.89 4.34 -10.62
N SER A 224 -18.69 5.33 -11.47
CA SER A 224 -18.00 6.59 -11.13
C SER A 224 -18.79 7.44 -10.13
N LEU A 225 -20.11 7.59 -10.36
CA LEU A 225 -20.99 8.46 -9.56
C LEU A 225 -20.85 8.32 -8.05
N PRO A 226 -21.00 7.14 -7.43
CA PRO A 226 -21.00 7.04 -5.97
C PRO A 226 -19.69 7.52 -5.34
N TYR A 227 -18.56 7.36 -6.05
CA TYR A 227 -17.28 7.85 -5.56
C TYR A 227 -17.17 9.37 -5.72
N LEU A 228 -17.58 9.93 -6.86
CA LEU A 228 -17.56 11.40 -7.07
C LEU A 228 -18.52 12.11 -6.11
N GLU A 229 -19.72 11.57 -5.88
CA GLU A 229 -20.68 12.09 -4.90
C GLU A 229 -20.10 12.06 -3.49
N LYS A 230 -19.35 11.01 -3.14
CA LYS A 230 -18.64 10.91 -1.86
C LYS A 230 -17.60 12.01 -1.71
N VAL A 231 -16.86 12.31 -2.78
CA VAL A 231 -15.91 13.43 -2.81
C VAL A 231 -16.62 14.77 -2.69
N TYR A 232 -17.72 14.96 -3.41
CA TYR A 232 -18.54 16.18 -3.37
C TYR A 232 -19.09 16.44 -1.96
N GLN A 233 -19.54 15.40 -1.25
CA GLN A 233 -19.95 15.50 0.16
C GLN A 233 -18.82 16.01 1.07
N MET A 234 -17.57 15.65 0.77
CA MET A 234 -16.40 16.11 1.54
C MET A 234 -15.96 17.52 1.15
N LYS A 235 -16.06 17.87 -0.14
CA LYS A 235 -15.60 19.13 -0.71
C LYS A 235 -16.57 19.66 -1.77
N PRO A 236 -17.70 20.27 -1.35
CA PRO A 236 -18.75 20.68 -2.27
C PRO A 236 -18.38 21.88 -3.15
N GLU A 237 -17.31 22.60 -2.80
CA GLU A 237 -16.83 23.77 -3.54
C GLU A 237 -15.74 23.45 -4.57
N GLU A 238 -15.31 22.18 -4.65
CA GLU A 238 -14.29 21.77 -5.62
C GLU A 238 -14.90 21.64 -7.02
N THR A 239 -14.73 22.70 -7.83
CA THR A 239 -15.38 22.85 -9.15
C THR A 239 -15.09 21.70 -10.11
N SER A 240 -13.88 21.12 -10.07
CA SER A 240 -13.51 19.95 -10.89
C SER A 240 -14.39 18.73 -10.60
N ILE A 241 -14.81 18.54 -9.34
CA ILE A 241 -15.69 17.43 -8.95
C ILE A 241 -17.11 17.69 -9.43
N VAL A 242 -17.61 18.91 -9.25
CA VAL A 242 -18.94 19.31 -9.72
C VAL A 242 -19.03 19.14 -11.24
N GLN A 243 -17.99 19.56 -11.97
CA GLN A 243 -17.87 19.36 -13.42
C GLN A 243 -17.83 17.87 -13.78
N GLY A 244 -17.06 17.06 -13.06
CA GLY A 244 -16.99 15.61 -13.27
C GLY A 244 -18.35 14.93 -13.09
N ILE A 245 -19.09 15.29 -12.03
CA ILE A 245 -20.43 14.75 -11.78
C ILE A 245 -21.40 15.18 -12.89
N ALA A 246 -21.37 16.45 -13.31
CA ALA A 246 -22.19 16.93 -14.41
C ALA A 246 -21.89 16.16 -15.72
N ALA A 247 -20.62 15.92 -16.03
CA ALA A 247 -20.21 15.16 -17.20
C ALA A 247 -20.69 13.71 -17.15
N VAL A 248 -20.61 13.05 -15.99
CA VAL A 248 -21.11 11.68 -15.82
C VAL A 248 -22.64 11.62 -16.01
N TYR A 249 -23.41 12.56 -15.45
CA TYR A 249 -24.86 12.61 -15.66
C TYR A 249 -25.23 12.86 -17.13
N TYR A 250 -24.46 13.69 -17.85
CA TYR A 250 -24.62 13.84 -19.30
C TYR A 250 -24.40 12.51 -20.04
N SER A 251 -23.31 11.80 -19.70
CA SER A 251 -23.00 10.50 -20.29
C SER A 251 -24.05 9.41 -19.99
N LEU A 252 -24.75 9.53 -18.86
CA LEU A 252 -25.87 8.66 -18.48
C LEU A 252 -27.23 9.12 -19.04
N ASN A 253 -27.25 10.19 -19.84
CA ASN A 253 -28.46 10.81 -20.39
C ASN A 253 -29.46 11.29 -19.30
N ASP A 254 -28.98 11.57 -18.09
CA ASP A 254 -29.75 12.21 -17.03
C ASP A 254 -29.56 13.74 -17.13
N MET A 255 -30.32 14.33 -18.06
CA MET A 255 -30.19 15.75 -18.36
C MET A 255 -30.68 16.66 -17.24
N GLU A 256 -31.61 16.19 -16.40
CA GLU A 256 -32.08 16.95 -15.24
C GLU A 256 -30.95 17.14 -14.23
N LYS A 257 -30.28 16.05 -13.85
CA LYS A 257 -29.13 16.10 -12.95
C LYS A 257 -27.93 16.81 -13.56
N HIS A 258 -27.68 16.60 -14.84
CA HIS A 258 -26.63 17.34 -15.54
C HIS A 258 -26.83 18.86 -15.40
N VAL A 259 -28.03 19.37 -15.69
CA VAL A 259 -28.34 20.81 -15.60
C VAL A 259 -28.27 21.30 -14.15
N GLU A 260 -28.72 20.50 -13.17
CA GLU A 260 -28.58 20.80 -11.74
C GLU A 260 -27.12 21.09 -11.37
N TYR A 261 -26.20 20.16 -11.68
CA TYR A 261 -24.79 20.32 -11.35
C TYR A 261 -24.09 21.42 -12.17
N MET A 262 -24.48 21.64 -13.43
CA MET A 262 -23.98 22.78 -14.22
C MET A 262 -24.37 24.13 -13.61
N ASN A 263 -25.57 24.25 -13.04
CA ASN A 263 -25.98 25.46 -12.33
C ASN A 263 -25.19 25.67 -11.03
N ILE A 264 -24.93 24.59 -10.28
CA ILE A 264 -24.05 24.62 -9.10
C ILE A 264 -22.66 25.10 -9.50
N LEU A 265 -22.08 24.52 -10.55
CA LEU A 265 -20.75 24.87 -11.06
C LEU A 265 -20.65 26.37 -11.42
N LYS A 266 -21.62 26.86 -12.20
CA LYS A 266 -21.68 28.30 -12.57
C LYS A 266 -21.77 29.20 -11.35
N GLY A 267 -22.50 28.79 -10.32
CA GLY A 267 -22.59 29.51 -9.05
C GLY A 267 -21.25 29.58 -8.30
N LEU A 268 -20.49 28.48 -8.27
CA LEU A 268 -19.16 28.42 -7.67
C LEU A 268 -18.14 29.28 -8.42
N GLU A 269 -18.11 29.19 -9.75
CA GLU A 269 -17.20 29.98 -10.60
C GLU A 269 -17.46 31.49 -10.47
N SER A 270 -18.73 31.88 -10.39
CA SER A 270 -19.13 33.29 -10.21
C SER A 270 -18.63 33.85 -8.86
N LYS A 271 -18.71 33.05 -7.77
CA LYS A 271 -18.17 33.45 -6.46
C LYS A 271 -16.65 33.64 -6.51
N ASN A 272 -15.93 32.68 -7.09
CA ASN A 272 -14.47 32.73 -7.16
C ASN A 272 -13.95 33.89 -8.03
N SER A 273 -14.73 34.34 -9.03
CA SER A 273 -14.39 35.51 -9.85
C SER A 273 -14.62 36.87 -9.16
N GLY A 274 -15.42 36.92 -8.09
CA GLY A 274 -15.72 38.14 -7.34
C GLY A 274 -14.78 38.44 -6.16
N ASP A 275 -13.94 37.48 -5.78
CA ASP A 275 -12.99 37.58 -4.65
C ASP A 275 -11.53 37.88 -5.10
N ASN A 276 -11.31 38.16 -6.39
CA ASN A 276 -10.06 38.66 -6.97
C ASN A 276 -10.17 40.15 -7.36
#